data_AF-A0A7Y3LWW7-F1
#
_entry.id   AF-A0A7Y3LWW7-F1
#
_cell.length_a   1.000
_cell.length_b   1.000
_cell.length_c   1.000
_cell.angle_alpha   90.00
_cell.angle_beta   90.00
_cell.angle_gamma   90.00
#
_symmetry.space_group_name_H-M   'P 1'
#
loop_
_entity.id
_entity.type
_entity.pdbx_description
1 polymer ?
#
loop_
_entity_poly.entity_id
_entity_poly.type
_entity_poly.pdbx_seq_one_letter_code
_entity_poly.pdbx_strand_id
1 'polypeptide(L)'
;MPTGIVLIATPDGWRHSVLTREGGMLCGQLADVPLDVGPAEARAAAAAMVAGLAHDFHDVRIDVTWDLPREAGSWTAQVTVAAASPNADG
;
A
#
# COMPACT_ATOMS: atom_id res chain seq x y z
N MET A 1 -4.45 -11.06 5.43
CA MET A 1 -4.45 -10.57 4.01
C MET A 1 -4.70 -9.07 3.98
N PRO A 2 -3.87 -8.24 3.32
CA PRO A 2 -4.13 -6.80 3.16
C PRO A 2 -5.36 -6.51 2.31
N THR A 3 -6.17 -5.53 2.70
CA THR A 3 -7.39 -5.11 1.99
C THR A 3 -7.42 -3.63 1.66
N GLY A 4 -6.63 -2.82 2.36
CA GLY A 4 -6.56 -1.39 2.10
C GLY A 4 -5.33 -0.74 2.71
N ILE A 5 -5.04 0.47 2.25
CA ILE A 5 -3.94 1.30 2.74
C ILE A 5 -4.51 2.69 3.02
N VAL A 6 -4.12 3.27 4.16
CA VAL A 6 -4.25 4.69 4.44
C VAL A 6 -2.85 5.27 4.51
N LEU A 7 -2.61 6.34 3.78
CA LEU A 7 -1.33 7.05 3.75
C LEU A 7 -1.56 8.51 4.14
N ILE A 8 -0.78 8.99 5.12
CA ILE A 8 -0.91 10.31 5.69
C ILE A 8 0.43 11.03 5.63
N ALA A 9 0.44 12.23 5.05
CA ALA A 9 1.58 13.13 5.09
C ALA A 9 1.66 13.80 6.47
N THR A 10 2.84 13.77 7.08
CA THR A 10 3.13 14.44 8.35
C THR A 10 4.41 15.26 8.23
N PRO A 11 4.66 16.23 9.13
CA PRO A 11 5.92 16.98 9.12
C PRO A 11 7.16 16.09 9.25
N ASP A 12 7.03 14.95 9.94
CA ASP A 12 8.11 13.98 10.18
C ASP A 12 8.13 12.85 9.14
N GLY A 13 7.46 13.03 7.99
CA GLY A 13 7.43 12.09 6.87
C GLY A 13 6.08 11.43 6.67
N TRP A 14 6.09 10.18 6.19
CA TRP A 14 4.89 9.51 5.68
C TRP A 14 4.45 8.36 6.58
N ARG A 15 3.26 8.49 7.18
CA ARG A 15 2.65 7.45 8.02
C ARG A 15 1.69 6.60 7.21
N HIS A 16 1.65 5.30 7.50
CA HIS A 16 0.75 4.37 6.85
C HIS A 16 -0.03 3.54 7.86
N SER A 17 -1.22 3.13 7.44
CA SER A 17 -2.03 2.09 8.09
C SER A 17 -2.46 1.07 7.03
N VAL A 18 -2.07 -0.18 7.21
CA VAL A 18 -2.52 -1.29 6.37
C VAL A 18 -3.70 -1.97 7.04
N LEU A 19 -4.82 -2.01 6.34
CA LEU A 19 -6.01 -2.72 6.77
C LEU A 19 -5.91 -4.18 6.34
N THR A 20 -6.32 -5.08 7.23
CA THR A 20 -6.33 -6.52 6.98
C THR A 20 -7.76 -7.05 6.95
N ARG A 21 -7.97 -8.14 6.21
CA ARG A 21 -9.28 -8.80 6.07
C ARG A 21 -9.86 -9.24 7.42
N GLU A 22 -8.99 -9.58 8.36
CA GLU A 22 -9.32 -10.02 9.71
C GLU A 22 -9.78 -8.86 10.62
N GLY A 23 -9.81 -7.62 10.11
CA GLY A 23 -10.17 -6.42 10.86
C GLY A 23 -9.00 -5.82 11.64
N GLY A 24 -7.80 -6.40 11.54
CA GLY A 24 -6.58 -5.85 12.11
C GLY A 24 -6.03 -4.67 11.31
N MET A 25 -5.23 -3.83 11.97
CA MET A 25 -4.56 -2.69 11.37
C MET A 25 -3.08 -2.69 11.76
N LEU A 26 -2.19 -2.57 10.77
CA LEU A 26 -0.76 -2.41 10.97
C LEU A 26 -0.39 -0.96 10.69
N CYS A 27 0.12 -0.25 11.70
CA CYS A 27 0.51 1.15 11.58
C CYS A 27 2.04 1.28 11.59
N GLY A 28 2.54 2.24 10.80
CA GLY A 28 3.97 2.51 10.76
C GLY A 28 4.30 3.81 10.04
N GLN A 29 5.59 3.99 9.79
CA GLN A 29 6.15 5.04 8.96
C GLN A 29 6.87 4.39 7.78
N LEU A 30 6.83 5.04 6.61
CA LEU A 30 7.65 4.60 5.47
C LEU A 30 9.12 4.92 5.79
N ALA A 31 9.92 3.88 6.03
CA ALA A 31 11.30 4.03 6.46
C ALA A 31 12.27 4.40 5.32
N ASP A 32 12.02 3.91 4.11
CA ASP A 32 12.93 4.04 2.96
C ASP A 32 12.55 5.20 2.03
N VAL A 33 11.85 6.19 2.55
CA VAL A 33 11.29 7.29 1.76
C VAL A 33 11.75 8.64 2.35
N PRO A 34 12.37 9.54 1.54
CA PRO A 34 12.72 10.88 1.98
C PRO A 34 11.52 11.66 2.52
N LEU A 35 11.76 12.51 3.52
CA LEU A 35 10.71 13.29 4.19
C LEU A 35 9.98 14.24 3.24
N ASP A 36 10.70 14.77 2.26
CA ASP A 36 10.24 15.74 1.27
C ASP A 36 9.70 15.10 -0.02
N VAL A 37 9.57 13.77 -0.05
CA VAL A 37 9.10 13.09 -1.26
C VAL A 37 7.66 13.50 -1.59
N GLY A 38 7.36 13.56 -2.89
CA GLY A 38 6.03 13.84 -3.39
C GLY A 38 5.00 12.75 -3.04
N PRO A 39 3.70 13.08 -3.04
CA PRO A 39 2.65 12.11 -2.76
C PRO A 39 2.58 10.94 -3.76
N ALA A 40 3.08 11.09 -4.99
CA ALA A 40 3.07 10.02 -5.97
C ALA A 40 4.07 8.92 -5.59
N GLU A 41 5.28 9.32 -5.24
CA GLU A 41 6.36 8.44 -4.83
C GLU A 41 6.05 7.78 -3.47
N ALA A 42 5.51 8.53 -2.51
CA ALA A 42 5.09 7.96 -1.23
C ALA A 42 4.02 6.87 -1.39
N ARG A 43 3.05 7.09 -2.29
CA ARG A 43 2.02 6.10 -2.65
C ARG A 43 2.63 4.87 -3.33
N ALA A 44 3.59 5.06 -4.24
CA ALA A 44 4.29 3.96 -4.90
C ALA A 44 5.07 3.11 -3.88
N ALA A 45 5.80 3.76 -2.96
CA ALA A 45 6.55 3.09 -1.91
C ALA A 45 5.63 2.31 -0.95
N ALA A 46 4.50 2.90 -0.53
CA ALA A 46 3.51 2.21 0.30
C ALA A 46 2.92 0.99 -0.41
N ALA A 47 2.59 1.11 -1.70
CA ALA A 47 2.09 -0.01 -2.50
C ALA A 47 3.13 -1.14 -2.62
N ALA A 48 4.40 -0.80 -2.88
CA ALA A 48 5.48 -1.77 -2.96
C ALA A 48 5.71 -2.51 -1.63
N MET A 49 5.69 -1.79 -0.51
CA MET A 49 5.80 -2.38 0.82
C MET A 49 4.66 -3.39 1.08
N VAL A 50 3.41 -3.02 0.80
CA VAL A 50 2.26 -3.92 1.01
C VAL A 50 2.30 -5.11 0.05
N ALA A 51 2.77 -4.92 -1.19
CA ALA A 51 2.95 -6.00 -2.15
C ALA A 51 4.01 -7.00 -1.67
N GLY A 52 5.13 -6.52 -1.11
CA GLY A 52 6.14 -7.36 -0.45
C GLY A 52 5.54 -8.19 0.68
N LEU A 53 4.80 -7.56 1.60
CA LEU A 53 4.13 -8.28 2.70
C LEU A 53 3.12 -9.32 2.20
N ALA A 54 2.34 -9.00 1.16
CA ALA A 54 1.38 -9.93 0.59
C ALA A 54 2.08 -11.14 -0.06
N HIS A 55 3.22 -10.92 -0.72
CA HIS A 55 4.01 -11.99 -1.28
C HIS A 55 4.69 -12.83 -0.19
N ASP A 56 5.41 -12.21 0.74
CA ASP A 56 6.21 -12.90 1.75
C ASP A 56 5.37 -13.74 2.73
N PHE A 57 4.19 -13.25 3.12
CA PHE A 57 3.35 -13.92 4.13
C PHE A 57 2.20 -14.76 3.54
N HIS A 58 1.79 -14.48 2.30
CA HIS A 58 0.61 -15.11 1.71
C HIS A 58 0.86 -15.68 0.29
N ASP A 59 2.05 -15.54 -0.28
CA ASP A 59 2.41 -15.96 -1.64
C ASP A 59 1.42 -15.48 -2.71
N VAL A 60 0.89 -14.27 -2.54
CA VAL A 60 -0.03 -13.66 -3.50
C VAL A 60 0.54 -12.39 -4.10
N ARG A 61 0.17 -12.13 -5.35
CA ARG A 61 0.33 -10.82 -5.98
C ARG A 61 -0.91 -9.98 -5.72
N ILE A 62 -0.72 -8.69 -5.57
CA ILE A 62 -1.81 -7.74 -5.34
C ILE A 62 -1.71 -6.57 -6.31
N ASP A 63 -2.87 -5.99 -6.60
CA ASP A 63 -3.01 -4.69 -7.22
C ASP A 63 -3.47 -3.68 -6.16
N VAL A 64 -2.88 -2.49 -6.20
CA VAL A 64 -3.21 -1.39 -5.30
C VAL A 64 -3.81 -0.25 -6.11
N THR A 65 -5.07 0.07 -5.84
CA THR A 65 -5.79 1.15 -6.51
C THR A 65 -6.01 2.30 -5.54
N TRP A 66 -5.38 3.44 -5.81
CA TRP A 66 -5.54 4.65 -5.00
C TRP A 66 -6.83 5.39 -5.36
N ASP A 67 -7.60 5.75 -4.34
CA ASP A 67 -8.78 6.58 -4.48
C ASP A 67 -8.40 8.04 -4.81
N LEU A 68 -9.36 8.81 -5.32
CA LEU A 68 -9.21 10.26 -5.41
C LEU A 68 -9.06 10.83 -4.00
N PRO A 69 -8.06 11.71 -3.76
CA PRO A 69 -7.82 12.29 -2.44
C PRO A 69 -9.05 13.07 -2.01
N ARG A 70 -9.63 12.69 -0.87
CA ARG A 70 -10.76 13.40 -0.26
C ARG A 70 -10.30 14.61 0.53
N GLU A 71 -9.08 14.54 1.08
CA GLU A 71 -8.47 15.55 1.93
C GLU A 71 -7.01 15.76 1.51
N ALA A 72 -6.51 16.98 1.62
CA ALA A 72 -5.10 17.25 1.37
C ALA A 72 -4.24 16.55 2.43
N GLY A 73 -3.24 15.79 1.99
CA GLY A 73 -2.35 15.07 2.91
C GLY A 73 -2.85 13.68 3.35
N SER A 74 -3.99 13.21 2.85
CA SER A 74 -4.52 11.87 3.14
C SER A 74 -4.95 11.14 1.87
N TRP A 75 -4.50 9.90 1.70
CA TRP A 75 -4.83 9.04 0.57
C TRP A 75 -5.25 7.67 1.06
N THR A 76 -6.30 7.14 0.45
CA THR A 76 -6.76 5.76 0.67
C THR A 76 -6.54 4.93 -0.58
N ALA A 77 -6.27 3.65 -0.40
CA ALA A 77 -6.21 2.68 -1.47
C ALA A 77 -6.96 1.41 -1.11
N GLN A 78 -7.54 0.80 -2.15
CA GLN A 78 -8.07 -0.56 -2.11
C GLN A 78 -6.98 -1.53 -2.58
N VAL A 79 -6.89 -2.68 -1.89
CA VAL A 79 -6.00 -3.77 -2.25
C VAL A 79 -6.82 -4.95 -2.77
N THR A 80 -6.50 -5.42 -3.96
CA THR A 80 -7.14 -6.58 -4.58
C THR A 80 -6.10 -7.64 -4.91
N VAL A 81 -6.42 -8.92 -4.72
CA VAL A 81 -5.53 -10.00 -5.17
C VAL A 81 -5.52 -10.00 -6.70
N ALA A 82 -4.32 -9.90 -7.27
CA ALA A 82 -4.15 -9.97 -8.71
C ALA A 82 -4.47 -11.40 -9.17
N ALA A 83 -5.23 -11.52 -10.25
CA ALA A 83 -5.41 -12.83 -10.87
C ALA A 83 -4.04 -13.36 -11.30
N ALA A 84 -3.77 -14.64 -11.07
CA ALA A 84 -2.62 -15.28 -11.68
C ALA A 84 -2.71 -15.06 -13.19
N SER A 85 -1.67 -14.46 -13.79
CA SER A 85 -1.58 -14.40 -15.24
C SER A 85 -1.75 -15.83 -15.75
N PRO A 86 -2.69 -16.11 -16.68
CA PRO A 86 -2.72 -17.40 -17.32
C PRO A 86 -1.39 -17.52 -18.05
N ASN A 87 -0.46 -18.30 -17.49
CA ASN A 87 0.85 -18.45 -18.10
C ASN A 87 0.67 -19.03 -19.50
N ALA A 88 1.35 -18.41 -20.45
CA ALA A 88 1.72 -19.05 -21.69
C ALA A 88 2.70 -20.18 -21.35
N ASP A 89 2.17 -21.35 -21.04
CA ASP A 89 2.90 -22.60 -21.24
C ASP A 89 3.07 -22.80 -22.75
N GLY A 90 4.30 -22.70 -23.23
CA GLY A 90 4.73 -23.02 -24.59
C GLY A 90 5.99 -23.84 -24.56
#